data_AF-A0A7C5XVU4-F1
#
_entry.id   AF-A0A7C5XVU4-F1
#
_cell.length_a   1.000
_cell.length_b   1.000
_cell.length_c   1.000
_cell.angle_alpha   90.00
_cell.angle_beta   90.00
_cell.angle_gamma   90.00
#
_symmetry.space_group_name_H-M   'P 1'
#
loop_
_entity.id
_entity.type
_entity.pdbx_description
1 polymer ?
#
loop_
_entity_poly.entity_id
_entity_poly.type
_entity_poly.pdbx_seq_one_letter_code
_entity_poly.pdbx_strand_id
1 'polypeptide(L)'
;MKAIPLSLALLVFFAGCTAEDFENNNKAFNDALSQNDPSKCLGMTENTMYLCYQALALQMQDPDICDMIGTYEQSDACFQTIALSTNNADVCRRISNDLKRKQCLQTTGMEVETGDFGEYAGPEDGDGWMASGDIDFSGELAGAFQQ
;
A
#
# COMPACT_ATOMS: atom_id res chain seq x y z
N MET A 1 48.64 -25.00 35.98
CA MET A 1 48.10 -25.24 34.62
C MET A 1 47.23 -26.50 34.70
N LYS A 2 45.91 -26.35 34.81
CA LYS A 2 44.96 -27.48 34.92
C LYS A 2 44.38 -27.73 33.53
N ALA A 3 44.65 -28.91 32.97
CA ALA A 3 44.11 -29.34 31.68
C ALA A 3 42.61 -29.58 31.81
N ILE A 4 41.82 -28.92 30.96
CA ILE A 4 40.38 -29.15 30.84
C ILE A 4 40.21 -30.43 30.00
N PRO A 5 39.48 -31.45 30.49
CA PRO A 5 39.37 -32.73 29.78
C PRO A 5 38.57 -32.57 28.49
N LEU A 6 39.10 -33.15 27.41
CA LEU A 6 38.56 -33.12 26.04
C LEU A 6 37.08 -33.58 25.95
N SER A 7 36.60 -34.32 26.96
CA SER A 7 35.20 -34.79 27.07
C SER A 7 34.20 -33.67 27.39
N LEU A 8 34.62 -32.58 28.05
CA LEU A 8 33.77 -31.43 28.38
C LEU A 8 33.57 -30.49 27.18
N ALA A 9 34.45 -30.54 26.18
CA ALA A 9 34.35 -29.72 24.97
C ALA A 9 33.28 -30.23 23.98
N LEU A 10 33.01 -31.54 23.97
CA LEU A 10 32.04 -32.16 23.05
C LEU A 10 30.57 -32.00 23.51
N LEU A 11 30.31 -31.83 24.81
CA LEU A 11 28.97 -31.56 25.33
C LEU A 11 28.47 -30.15 24.97
N VAL A 12 29.38 -29.21 24.70
CA VAL A 12 29.04 -27.86 24.21
C VAL A 12 28.67 -27.89 22.72
N PHE A 13 29.11 -28.91 21.98
CA PHE A 13 28.84 -29.03 20.54
C PHE A 13 27.47 -29.62 20.20
N PHE A 14 26.86 -30.43 21.09
CA PHE A 14 25.58 -31.11 20.81
C PHE A 14 24.37 -30.55 21.59
N ALA A 15 24.56 -29.57 22.46
CA ALA A 15 23.45 -28.82 23.06
C ALA A 15 23.05 -27.58 22.24
N GLY A 16 23.79 -27.27 21.16
CA GLY A 16 23.49 -26.18 20.23
C GLY A 16 22.51 -26.60 19.12
N CYS A 17 21.37 -27.21 19.46
CA CYS A 17 20.20 -27.15 18.57
C CYS A 17 19.53 -25.81 18.87
N THR A 18 19.90 -24.77 18.12
CA THR A 18 19.37 -23.44 18.36
C THR A 18 17.90 -23.37 17.96
N ALA A 19 17.07 -22.90 18.90
CA ALA A 19 15.69 -22.51 18.67
C ALA A 19 15.61 -21.13 17.98
N GLU A 20 16.50 -20.85 17.01
CA GLU A 20 16.77 -19.48 16.53
C GLU A 20 15.84 -19.01 15.40
N ASP A 21 15.25 -19.89 14.58
CA ASP A 21 14.58 -19.44 13.36
C ASP A 21 13.26 -18.66 13.59
N PHE A 22 12.56 -18.89 14.70
CA PHE A 22 11.26 -18.24 14.94
C PHE A 22 11.35 -16.89 15.67
N GLU A 23 12.40 -16.69 16.49
CA GLU A 23 12.66 -15.39 17.14
C GLU A 23 13.29 -14.36 16.17
N ASN A 24 13.95 -14.84 15.12
CA ASN A 24 14.71 -14.01 14.19
C ASN A 24 13.84 -13.08 13.32
N ASN A 25 12.68 -13.53 12.85
CA ASN A 25 11.81 -12.70 11.99
C ASN A 25 11.26 -11.48 12.74
N ASN A 26 10.84 -11.67 14.00
CA ASN A 26 10.35 -10.57 14.82
C ASN A 26 11.49 -9.59 15.16
N LYS A 27 12.69 -10.10 15.45
CA LYS A 27 13.85 -9.24 15.68
C LYS A 27 14.21 -8.44 14.43
N ALA A 28 14.32 -9.08 13.27
CA ALA A 28 14.65 -8.42 12.02
C ALA A 28 13.61 -7.35 11.64
N PHE A 29 12.33 -7.60 11.90
CA PHE A 29 11.25 -6.65 11.68
C PHE A 29 11.41 -5.40 12.56
N ASN A 30 11.62 -5.59 13.86
CA ASN A 30 11.83 -4.48 14.79
C ASN A 30 13.14 -3.73 14.51
N ASP A 31 14.20 -4.43 14.09
CA ASP A 31 15.46 -3.83 13.68
C ASP A 31 15.29 -2.97 12.42
N ALA A 32 14.49 -3.42 11.44
CA ALA A 32 14.17 -2.66 10.23
C ALA A 32 13.51 -1.32 10.58
N LEU A 33 12.47 -1.35 11.43
CA LEU A 33 11.74 -0.16 11.84
C LEU A 33 12.57 0.78 12.72
N SER A 34 13.30 0.26 13.70
CA SER A 34 14.11 1.09 14.60
C SER A 34 15.30 1.75 13.91
N GLN A 35 15.79 1.15 12.82
CA GLN A 35 16.98 1.64 12.10
C GLN A 35 16.64 2.29 10.76
N ASN A 36 15.37 2.32 10.37
CA ASN A 36 14.92 2.78 9.07
C ASN A 36 15.65 2.08 7.89
N ASP A 37 15.90 0.78 8.03
CA ASP A 37 16.70 0.00 7.06
C ASP A 37 15.84 -1.07 6.36
N PRO A 38 15.42 -0.83 5.11
CA PRO A 38 14.60 -1.79 4.36
C PRO A 38 15.33 -3.11 4.08
N SER A 39 16.67 -3.09 4.04
CA SER A 39 17.48 -4.30 3.77
C SER A 39 17.25 -5.39 4.82
N LYS A 40 16.79 -5.01 6.02
CA LYS A 40 16.50 -5.93 7.11
C LYS A 40 15.19 -6.69 6.97
N CYS A 41 14.31 -6.25 6.07
CA CYS A 41 13.10 -6.99 5.72
C CYS A 41 13.40 -8.23 4.87
N LEU A 42 14.61 -8.33 4.31
CA LEU A 42 15.04 -9.46 3.49
C LEU A 42 15.16 -10.75 4.31
N GLY A 43 14.80 -11.88 3.68
CA GLY A 43 14.92 -13.21 4.28
C GLY A 43 13.77 -13.63 5.21
N MET A 44 12.76 -12.77 5.37
CA MET A 44 11.53 -13.11 6.08
C MET A 44 10.57 -13.94 5.19
N THR A 45 9.51 -14.46 5.79
CA THR A 45 8.39 -15.04 5.01
C THR A 45 7.73 -13.96 4.15
N GLU A 46 7.14 -14.35 3.01
CA GLU A 46 6.52 -13.42 2.05
C GLU A 46 5.57 -12.41 2.71
N ASN A 47 4.67 -12.88 3.59
CA ASN A 47 3.73 -12.03 4.30
C ASN A 47 4.42 -11.08 5.28
N THR A 48 5.41 -11.56 6.04
CA THR A 48 6.14 -10.72 7.01
C THR A 48 7.00 -9.68 6.30
N MET A 49 7.63 -10.05 5.18
CA MET A 49 8.43 -9.16 4.34
C MET A 49 7.57 -8.02 3.78
N TYR A 50 6.39 -8.34 3.22
CA TYR A 50 5.43 -7.35 2.77
C TYR A 50 5.05 -6.36 3.88
N LEU A 51 4.66 -6.88 5.06
CA LEU A 51 4.29 -6.05 6.20
C LEU A 51 5.45 -5.17 6.68
N CYS A 52 6.69 -5.68 6.59
CA CYS A 52 7.90 -4.95 6.98
C CYS A 52 8.12 -3.74 6.05
N TYR A 53 8.12 -3.96 4.73
CA TYR A 53 8.26 -2.87 3.77
C TYR A 53 7.12 -1.86 3.88
N GLN A 54 5.88 -2.31 4.00
CA GLN A 54 4.72 -1.41 4.14
C GLN A 54 4.83 -0.55 5.40
N ALA A 55 5.16 -1.14 6.55
CA ALA A 55 5.31 -0.40 7.80
C ALA A 55 6.43 0.64 7.72
N LEU A 56 7.56 0.27 7.12
CA LEU A 56 8.69 1.18 6.91
C LEU A 56 8.34 2.33 5.97
N ALA A 57 7.67 2.03 4.87
CA ALA A 57 7.21 3.02 3.88
C ALA A 57 6.24 4.03 4.50
N LEU A 58 5.37 3.60 5.42
CA LEU A 58 4.50 4.50 6.19
C LEU A 58 5.27 5.31 7.23
N GLN A 59 6.19 4.68 7.97
CA GLN A 59 6.99 5.35 8.99
C GLN A 59 7.88 6.45 8.39
N MET A 60 8.48 6.16 7.24
CA MET A 60 9.37 7.08 6.52
C MET A 60 8.62 8.01 5.58
N GLN A 61 7.32 7.76 5.35
CA GLN A 61 6.50 8.41 4.31
C GLN A 61 7.17 8.34 2.93
N ASP A 62 7.85 7.23 2.66
CA ASP A 62 8.66 7.03 1.46
C ASP A 62 8.02 5.95 0.58
N PRO A 63 7.33 6.34 -0.51
CA PRO A 63 6.71 5.39 -1.42
C PRO A 63 7.73 4.53 -2.19
N ASP A 64 8.99 4.92 -2.30
CA ASP A 64 10.00 4.14 -3.03
C ASP A 64 10.27 2.79 -2.36
N ILE A 65 9.99 2.67 -1.06
CA ILE A 65 10.09 1.40 -0.32
C ILE A 65 9.06 0.38 -0.84
N CYS A 66 7.90 0.82 -1.35
CA CYS A 66 6.90 -0.08 -1.93
C CYS A 66 7.39 -0.77 -3.22
N ASP A 67 8.38 -0.22 -3.93
CA ASP A 67 8.97 -0.86 -5.11
C ASP A 67 9.73 -2.15 -4.76
N MET A 68 10.11 -2.32 -3.49
CA MET A 68 10.82 -3.51 -3.02
C MET A 68 9.90 -4.72 -2.81
N ILE A 69 8.58 -4.52 -2.94
CA ILE A 69 7.57 -5.57 -2.79
C ILE A 69 7.46 -6.35 -4.10
N GLY A 70 7.60 -7.68 -4.02
CA GLY A 70 7.74 -8.54 -5.19
C GLY A 70 6.47 -8.75 -6.02
N THR A 71 5.27 -8.41 -5.52
CA THR A 71 4.01 -8.60 -6.24
C THR A 71 3.30 -7.28 -6.50
N TYR A 72 2.78 -7.12 -7.72
CA TYR A 72 2.04 -5.91 -8.10
C TYR A 72 0.87 -5.62 -7.17
N GLU A 73 0.12 -6.65 -6.77
CA GLU A 73 -1.04 -6.49 -5.90
C GLU A 73 -0.69 -5.89 -4.53
N GLN A 74 0.40 -6.37 -3.92
CA GLN A 74 0.88 -5.89 -2.63
C GLN A 74 1.54 -4.50 -2.78
N SER A 75 2.30 -4.27 -3.86
CA SER A 75 2.89 -2.94 -4.13
C SER A 75 1.81 -1.87 -4.33
N ASP A 76 0.75 -2.19 -5.07
CA ASP A 76 -0.40 -1.32 -5.31
C ASP A 76 -1.10 -0.97 -3.99
N ALA A 77 -1.28 -1.96 -3.11
CA ALA A 77 -1.84 -1.74 -1.78
C ALA A 77 -0.93 -0.85 -0.90
N CYS A 78 0.39 -1.05 -0.98
CA CYS A 78 1.37 -0.21 -0.29
C CYS A 78 1.31 1.24 -0.77
N PHE A 79 1.35 1.49 -2.08
CA PHE A 79 1.21 2.83 -2.66
C PHE A 79 -0.10 3.50 -2.25
N GLN A 80 -1.22 2.76 -2.33
CA GLN A 80 -2.52 3.28 -1.91
C GLN A 80 -2.50 3.70 -0.44
N THR A 81 -1.91 2.88 0.45
CA THR A 81 -1.86 3.17 1.88
C THR A 81 -1.05 4.44 2.16
N ILE A 82 0.10 4.61 1.48
CA ILE A 82 0.94 5.81 1.62
C ILE A 82 0.24 7.04 1.05
N ALA A 83 -0.34 6.92 -0.15
CA ALA A 83 -1.06 8.02 -0.79
C ALA A 83 -2.18 8.56 0.11
N LEU A 84 -2.95 7.66 0.74
CA LEU A 84 -4.00 8.02 1.69
C LEU A 84 -3.44 8.61 2.99
N SER A 85 -2.38 8.02 3.54
CA SER A 85 -1.78 8.48 4.80
C SER A 85 -1.08 9.84 4.67
N THR A 86 -0.55 10.16 3.49
CA THR A 86 0.16 11.42 3.20
C THR A 86 -0.71 12.43 2.47
N ASN A 87 -1.93 12.03 2.08
CA ASN A 87 -2.79 12.75 1.15
C ASN A 87 -2.07 13.19 -0.14
N ASN A 88 -1.16 12.33 -0.62
CA ASN A 88 -0.36 12.59 -1.81
C ASN A 88 -0.89 11.80 -2.99
N ALA A 89 -1.65 12.49 -3.82
CA ALA A 89 -2.32 11.93 -4.97
C ALA A 89 -1.35 11.52 -6.10
N ASP A 90 -0.12 12.04 -6.13
CA ASP A 90 0.90 11.63 -7.10
C ASP A 90 1.38 10.20 -6.84
N VAL A 91 1.37 9.75 -5.59
CA VAL A 91 1.69 8.35 -5.24
C VAL A 91 0.68 7.39 -5.86
N CYS A 92 -0.60 7.79 -5.96
CA CYS A 92 -1.63 6.98 -6.63
C CYS A 92 -1.29 6.67 -8.08
N ARG A 93 -0.52 7.53 -8.78
CA ARG A 93 -0.15 7.33 -10.18
C ARG A 93 0.77 6.11 -10.38
N ARG A 94 1.43 5.65 -9.33
CA ARG A 94 2.32 4.47 -9.32
C ARG A 94 1.55 3.15 -9.21
N ILE A 95 0.27 3.20 -8.87
CA ILE A 95 -0.59 2.02 -8.79
C ILE A 95 -0.83 1.48 -10.21
N SER A 96 -0.46 0.21 -10.41
CA SER A 96 -0.57 -0.47 -11.70
C SER A 96 -2.01 -0.78 -12.06
N ASN A 97 -2.81 -1.23 -11.09
CA ASN A 97 -4.23 -1.52 -11.31
C ASN A 97 -5.05 -0.23 -11.51
N ASP A 98 -5.65 -0.07 -12.69
CA ASP A 98 -6.40 1.14 -13.06
C ASP A 98 -7.57 1.46 -12.12
N LEU A 99 -8.30 0.44 -11.65
CA LEU A 99 -9.43 0.63 -10.75
C LEU A 99 -8.95 1.11 -9.37
N LYS A 100 -7.92 0.47 -8.81
CA LYS A 100 -7.30 0.91 -7.55
C LYS A 100 -6.70 2.31 -7.68
N ARG A 101 -6.05 2.62 -8.81
CA ARG A 101 -5.49 3.95 -9.09
C ARG A 101 -6.58 5.01 -9.12
N LYS A 102 -7.67 4.80 -9.86
CA LYS A 102 -8.81 5.72 -9.93
C LYS A 102 -9.43 5.95 -8.55
N GLN A 103 -9.63 4.88 -7.77
CA GLN A 103 -10.14 4.97 -6.39
C GLN A 103 -9.21 5.77 -5.47
N CYS A 104 -7.90 5.53 -5.56
CA CYS A 104 -6.89 6.28 -4.81
C CYS A 104 -6.94 7.78 -5.15
N LEU A 105 -6.96 8.12 -6.44
CA LEU A 105 -7.02 9.53 -6.89
C LEU A 105 -8.27 10.24 -6.37
N GLN A 106 -9.44 9.61 -6.47
CA GLN A 106 -10.71 10.14 -5.96
C GLN A 106 -10.70 10.39 -4.46
N THR A 107 -10.13 9.47 -3.68
CA THR A 107 -10.07 9.56 -2.22
C THR A 107 -9.05 10.61 -1.74
N THR A 108 -7.94 10.78 -2.46
CA THR A 108 -6.95 11.85 -2.19
C THR A 108 -7.40 13.25 -2.66
N GLY A 109 -8.64 13.39 -3.17
CA GLY A 109 -9.22 14.68 -3.53
C GLY A 109 -8.60 15.32 -4.79
N MET A 110 -7.91 14.54 -5.64
CA MET A 110 -7.60 15.02 -6.99
C MET A 110 -8.89 15.02 -7.81
N GLU A 111 -9.18 16.14 -8.47
CA GLU A 111 -10.09 16.17 -9.61
C GLU A 111 -9.47 15.26 -10.67
N VAL A 112 -9.94 14.02 -10.73
CA VAL A 112 -9.66 13.15 -11.85
C VAL A 112 -10.21 13.91 -13.06
N GLU A 113 -9.34 14.41 -13.94
CA GLU A 113 -9.79 14.91 -15.24
C GLU A 113 -10.59 13.76 -15.87
N THR A 114 -11.92 13.92 -15.87
CA THR A 114 -12.87 12.92 -16.33
C THR A 114 -12.76 12.88 -17.84
N GLY A 115 -11.77 12.14 -18.33
CA GLY A 115 -11.42 12.09 -19.73
C GLY A 115 -10.91 10.73 -20.16
N ASP A 116 -11.43 9.64 -19.58
CA ASP A 116 -11.48 8.32 -20.23
C ASP A 116 -12.38 7.37 -19.42
N PHE A 117 -13.70 7.56 -19.55
CA PHE A 117 -14.60 6.42 -19.47
C PHE A 117 -14.50 5.73 -20.83
N GLY A 118 -13.48 4.89 -20.97
CA GLY A 118 -13.48 3.84 -21.99
C GLY A 118 -14.82 3.12 -21.90
N GLU A 119 -15.55 3.25 -22.98
CA GLU A 119 -16.86 2.71 -23.27
C GLU A 119 -16.91 1.22 -22.90
N TYR A 120 -17.42 0.89 -21.72
CA TYR A 120 -17.98 -0.43 -21.49
C TYR A 120 -19.32 -0.46 -22.22
N ALA A 121 -19.27 -0.77 -23.53
CA ALA A 121 -20.43 -1.22 -24.27
C ALA A 121 -20.83 -2.60 -23.70
N GLY A 122 -21.62 -2.58 -22.62
CA GLY A 122 -22.45 -3.71 -22.22
C GLY A 122 -23.56 -3.93 -23.26
N PRO A 123 -24.08 -5.16 -23.39
CA PRO A 123 -25.01 -5.54 -24.45
C PRO A 123 -26.28 -4.66 -24.40
N GLU A 124 -26.69 -4.20 -25.57
CA GLU A 124 -27.91 -3.43 -25.83
C GLU A 124 -29.18 -4.25 -25.58
N ASP A 125 -29.45 -4.59 -24.32
CA ASP A 125 -30.71 -5.21 -23.93
C ASP A 125 -31.41 -4.26 -22.96
N GLY A 126 -32.38 -3.53 -23.53
CA GLY A 126 -33.05 -2.42 -22.89
C GLY A 126 -33.74 -2.76 -21.58
N ASP A 127 -33.74 -1.77 -20.68
CA ASP A 127 -34.94 -1.19 -20.10
C ASP A 127 -34.54 0.07 -19.33
N GLY A 128 -35.23 1.17 -19.63
CA GLY A 128 -34.82 2.51 -19.27
C GLY A 128 -34.81 2.82 -17.78
N TRP A 129 -33.90 3.71 -17.40
CA TRP A 129 -34.03 4.57 -16.23
C TRP A 129 -33.60 5.99 -16.62
N MET A 130 -34.37 6.93 -16.09
CA MET A 130 -34.56 8.29 -16.60
C MET A 130 -33.27 9.11 -16.64
N ALA A 131 -33.11 9.85 -17.73
CA ALA A 131 -32.24 11.03 -17.77
C ALA A 131 -32.64 11.95 -16.59
N SER A 132 -31.68 12.23 -15.71
CA SER A 132 -31.83 13.31 -14.75
C SER A 132 -31.75 14.60 -15.54
N GLY A 133 -32.94 15.14 -15.82
CA GLY A 133 -33.12 16.43 -16.45
C GLY A 133 -32.53 17.55 -15.62
N ASP A 134 -32.33 18.66 -16.32
CA ASP A 134 -31.93 19.96 -15.80
C ASP A 134 -32.66 20.28 -14.49
N ILE A 135 -31.88 20.57 -13.44
CA ILE A 135 -32.42 21.13 -12.20
C ILE A 135 -32.74 22.60 -12.48
N ASP A 136 -33.99 22.85 -12.89
CA ASP A 136 -34.60 24.16 -12.93
C ASP A 136 -34.90 24.63 -11.49
N PHE A 137 -34.12 25.60 -11.01
CA PHE A 137 -34.38 26.31 -9.75
C PHE A 137 -35.24 27.55 -10.07
N SER A 138 -36.50 27.33 -10.46
CA SER A 138 -37.48 28.41 -10.60
C SER A 138 -38.03 28.78 -9.22
N GLY A 139 -37.55 29.91 -8.72
CA GLY A 139 -38.05 30.55 -7.50
C GLY A 139 -37.39 31.89 -7.21
N GLU A 140 -37.69 32.93 -7.99
CA GLU A 140 -38.34 34.12 -7.43
C GLU A 140 -38.68 35.18 -8.49
N LEU A 141 -39.87 35.73 -8.28
CA LEU A 141 -40.53 36.80 -9.02
C LEU A 141 -39.72 38.11 -8.93
N ALA A 142 -39.49 38.78 -10.06
CA ALA A 142 -39.98 40.15 -10.32
C ALA A 142 -39.15 40.86 -11.41
N GLY A 143 -39.82 41.18 -12.52
CA GLY A 143 -39.88 42.55 -13.04
C GLY A 143 -38.61 43.25 -13.57
N ALA A 144 -38.73 43.64 -14.84
CA ALA A 144 -38.33 44.94 -15.40
C ALA A 144 -36.96 45.07 -16.11
N PHE A 145 -37.10 45.37 -17.41
CA PHE A 145 -36.36 46.34 -18.21
C PHE A 145 -35.03 45.93 -18.88
N GLN A 146 -35.16 45.68 -20.20
CA GLN A 146 -34.14 45.95 -21.22
C GLN A 146 -33.65 47.40 -21.16
N GLN A 147 -32.34 47.58 -21.35
CA GLN A 147 -31.77 48.58 -22.27
C GLN A 147 -30.66 47.90 -23.07
#